data_AF-A0AAX0K3X2-F1
#
_entry.id   AF-A0AAX0K3X2-F1
#
_cell.length_a   1.000
_cell.length_b   1.000
_cell.length_c   1.000
_cell.angle_alpha   90.00
_cell.angle_beta   90.00
_cell.angle_gamma   90.00
#
_symmetry.space_group_name_H-M   'P 1'
#
loop_
_entity.id
_entity.type
_entity.pdbx_description
1 polymer ?
#
loop_
_entity_poly.entity_id
_entity_poly.type
_entity_poly.pdbx_seq_one_letter_code
_entity_poly.pdbx_strand_id
1 'polypeptide(L)'
;MSVTTEDLKRALRISHNEDDAMLSAYLLTAKQFVISAVDQTLTDESFGDDPRFDFAVSLLAQHWYINRGVDGATYVPDSVVSMIQQLRGVDYATGN
;
A
#
# COMPACT_ATOMS: atom_id res chain seq x y z
N MET A 1 -4.51 7.32 -6.13
CA MET A 1 -4.46 5.85 -5.96
C MET A 1 -5.56 5.21 -6.79
N SER A 2 -5.21 4.28 -7.68
CA SER A 2 -6.21 3.59 -8.52
C SER A 2 -6.62 2.21 -8.00
N VAL A 3 -5.86 1.63 -7.06
CA VAL A 3 -6.09 0.27 -6.54
C VAL A 3 -7.37 0.18 -5.72
N THR A 4 -8.19 -0.83 -5.98
CA THR A 4 -9.46 -1.07 -5.28
C THR A 4 -9.43 -2.37 -4.46
N THR A 5 -10.40 -2.52 -3.55
CA THR A 5 -10.62 -3.78 -2.82
C THR A 5 -10.84 -4.97 -3.76
N GLU A 6 -11.49 -4.77 -4.91
CA GLU A 6 -11.69 -5.81 -5.93
C GLU A 6 -10.40 -6.20 -6.65
N ASP A 7 -9.43 -5.28 -6.80
CA ASP A 7 -8.10 -5.62 -7.31
C ASP A 7 -7.33 -6.47 -6.29
N LEU A 8 -7.44 -6.16 -4.98
CA LEU A 8 -6.85 -6.98 -3.92
C LEU A 8 -7.44 -8.38 -3.89
N LYS A 9 -8.77 -8.52 -3.99
CA LYS A 9 -9.44 -9.83 -4.04
C LYS A 9 -8.95 -10.68 -5.20
N ARG A 10 -8.82 -10.07 -6.39
CA ARG A 10 -8.26 -10.72 -7.57
C ARG A 10 -6.81 -11.17 -7.35
N ALA A 11 -5.97 -10.32 -6.76
CA ALA A 11 -4.57 -10.65 -6.45
C ALA A 11 -4.44 -11.80 -5.43
N LEU A 12 -5.28 -11.79 -4.40
CA LEU A 12 -5.31 -12.77 -3.32
C LEU A 12 -6.10 -14.04 -3.66
N ARG A 13 -6.74 -14.09 -4.85
CA ARG A 13 -7.64 -15.18 -5.30
C ARG A 13 -8.82 -15.41 -4.35
N ILE A 14 -9.35 -14.33 -3.79
CA ILE A 14 -10.55 -14.33 -2.94
C ILE A 14 -11.78 -14.16 -3.82
N SER A 15 -12.71 -15.10 -3.78
CA SER A 15 -13.93 -15.10 -4.60
C SER A 15 -15.20 -14.70 -3.82
N HIS A 16 -15.04 -14.33 -2.55
CA HIS A 16 -16.12 -14.12 -1.60
C HIS A 16 -16.06 -12.71 -1.01
N ASN A 17 -17.08 -12.28 -0.25
CA ASN A 17 -17.24 -10.88 0.16
C ASN A 17 -17.13 -10.65 1.67
N GLU A 18 -17.02 -11.71 2.46
CA GLU A 18 -16.92 -11.70 3.93
C GLU A 18 -15.74 -10.86 4.42
N ASP A 19 -14.67 -10.79 3.62
CA ASP A 19 -13.45 -10.05 3.96
C ASP A 19 -13.41 -8.64 3.37
N ASP A 20 -14.43 -8.17 2.64
CA ASP A 20 -14.40 -6.89 1.92
C ASP A 20 -14.12 -5.69 2.85
N ALA A 21 -14.76 -5.68 4.02
CA ALA A 21 -14.54 -4.63 5.02
C ALA A 21 -13.11 -4.64 5.55
N MET A 22 -12.55 -5.84 5.78
CA MET A 22 -11.19 -6.01 6.29
C MET A 22 -10.15 -5.66 5.23
N LEU A 23 -10.33 -6.10 3.98
CA LEU A 23 -9.46 -5.76 2.85
C LEU A 23 -9.47 -4.25 2.58
N SER A 24 -10.64 -3.61 2.67
CA SER A 24 -10.76 -2.15 2.55
C SER A 24 -10.02 -1.42 3.67
N ALA A 25 -10.07 -1.92 4.90
CA ALA A 25 -9.31 -1.36 6.01
C ALA A 25 -7.79 -1.50 5.79
N TYR A 26 -7.31 -2.68 5.38
CA TYR A 26 -5.89 -2.88 5.05
C TYR A 26 -5.43 -1.96 3.93
N LEU A 27 -6.23 -1.81 2.88
CA LEU A 27 -5.92 -0.94 1.76
C LEU A 27 -5.81 0.53 2.19
N LEU A 28 -6.76 1.00 2.98
CA LEU A 28 -6.75 2.37 3.52
C LEU A 28 -5.53 2.62 4.41
N THR A 29 -5.24 1.69 5.33
CA THR A 29 -4.09 1.81 6.24
C THR A 29 -2.77 1.71 5.48
N ALA A 30 -2.67 0.84 4.48
CA ALA A 30 -1.47 0.70 3.65
C ALA A 30 -1.21 1.98 2.85
N LYS A 31 -2.27 2.60 2.31
CA LYS A 31 -2.19 3.90 1.64
C LYS A 31 -1.59 4.96 2.56
N GLN A 32 -2.16 5.13 3.75
CA GLN A 32 -1.69 6.11 4.73
C GLN A 32 -0.24 5.83 5.17
N PHE A 33 0.10 4.56 5.40
CA PHE A 33 1.46 4.16 5.76
C PHE A 33 2.46 4.56 4.68
N VAL A 34 2.20 4.23 3.40
CA VAL A 34 3.12 4.53 2.30
C VAL A 34 3.27 6.04 2.13
N ILE A 35 2.18 6.82 2.16
CA ILE A 35 2.23 8.29 2.07
C ILE A 35 3.11 8.86 3.18
N SER A 36 2.79 8.56 4.44
CA SER A 36 3.54 9.08 5.60
C SER A 36 4.97 8.58 5.67
N ALA A 37 5.25 7.39 5.10
CA ALA A 37 6.60 6.89 4.98
C ALA A 37 7.39 7.63 3.90
N VAL A 38 6.76 8.11 2.82
CA VAL A 38 7.45 8.98 1.84
C VAL A 38 7.71 10.34 2.49
N ASP A 39 6.64 11.07 2.80
CA ASP A 39 6.67 12.34 3.53
C ASP A 39 5.29 12.60 4.15
N GLN A 40 5.27 13.07 5.40
CA GLN A 40 4.03 13.28 6.16
C GLN A 40 3.18 14.47 5.66
N THR A 41 3.74 15.35 4.85
CA THR A 41 3.04 16.52 4.29
C THR A 41 2.30 16.21 3.00
N LEU A 42 2.59 15.07 2.37
CA LEU A 42 1.96 14.64 1.12
C LEU A 42 0.56 14.08 1.35
N THR A 43 -0.24 14.10 0.29
CA THR A 43 -1.57 13.50 0.25
C THR A 43 -1.64 12.45 -0.86
N ASP A 44 -2.78 11.78 -1.04
CA ASP A 44 -2.86 10.77 -2.10
C ASP A 44 -2.83 11.39 -3.50
N GLU A 45 -3.23 12.66 -3.61
CA GLU A 45 -3.20 13.45 -4.83
C GLU A 45 -1.76 13.75 -5.27
N SER A 46 -0.81 13.84 -4.32
CA SER A 46 0.62 14.03 -4.61
C SER A 46 1.22 12.91 -5.45
N PHE A 47 0.64 11.71 -5.41
CA PHE A 47 1.12 10.55 -6.14
C PHE A 47 0.38 10.30 -7.46
N GLY A 48 -0.75 10.98 -7.70
CA GLY A 48 -1.57 10.82 -8.91
C GLY A 48 -1.80 9.34 -9.27
N ASP A 49 -1.40 8.99 -10.50
CA ASP A 49 -1.43 7.63 -11.06
C ASP A 49 -0.03 6.97 -11.09
N ASP A 50 0.86 7.31 -10.15
CA ASP A 50 2.19 6.68 -10.08
C ASP A 50 2.05 5.16 -9.80
N PRO A 51 2.44 4.30 -10.75
CA PRO A 51 2.25 2.87 -10.61
C PRO A 51 3.06 2.26 -9.46
N ARG A 52 4.16 2.91 -9.03
CA ARG A 52 4.98 2.44 -7.91
C ARG A 52 4.24 2.65 -6.59
N PHE A 53 3.53 3.76 -6.45
CA PHE A 53 2.71 4.05 -5.28
C PHE A 53 1.58 3.03 -5.15
N ASP A 54 0.81 2.86 -6.23
CA ASP A 54 -0.28 1.89 -6.29
C ASP A 54 0.20 0.46 -5.99
N PHE A 55 1.34 0.06 -6.57
CA PHE A 55 1.89 -1.27 -6.35
C PHE A 55 2.41 -1.47 -4.92
N ALA A 56 3.08 -0.48 -4.33
CA ALA A 56 3.55 -0.53 -2.95
C ALA A 56 2.39 -0.68 -1.95
N VAL A 57 1.32 0.10 -2.14
CA VAL A 57 0.12 0.03 -1.32
C VAL A 57 -0.56 -1.34 -1.44
N SER A 58 -0.71 -1.85 -2.67
CA SER A 58 -1.28 -3.17 -2.92
C SER A 58 -0.48 -4.30 -2.26
N LEU A 59 0.85 -4.29 -2.40
CA LEU A 59 1.72 -5.32 -1.81
C LEU A 59 1.67 -5.29 -0.28
N LEU A 60 1.66 -4.10 0.33
CA LEU A 60 1.61 -3.97 1.78
C LEU A 60 0.27 -4.46 2.34
N ALA A 61 -0.85 -4.08 1.72
CA ALA A 61 -2.17 -4.55 2.13
C ALA A 61 -2.31 -6.07 2.00
N GLN A 62 -1.83 -6.65 0.89
CA GLN A 62 -1.78 -8.11 0.70
C GLN A 62 -0.92 -8.78 1.77
N HIS A 63 0.25 -8.23 2.07
CA HIS A 63 1.16 -8.76 3.09
C HIS A 63 0.49 -8.82 4.47
N TRP A 64 -0.14 -7.74 4.92
CA TRP A 64 -0.84 -7.71 6.20
C TRP A 64 -2.03 -8.67 6.24
N TYR A 65 -2.81 -8.75 5.16
CA TYR A 65 -3.95 -9.67 5.10
C TYR A 65 -3.52 -11.14 5.19
N ILE A 66 -2.48 -11.54 4.45
CA ILE A 66 -1.96 -12.91 4.43
C ILE A 66 -1.41 -13.31 5.80
N ASN A 67 -0.77 -12.37 6.50
CA ASN A 67 -0.07 -12.64 7.75
C ASN A 67 -0.85 -12.25 9.02
N ARG A 68 -2.15 -11.96 8.92
CA ARG A 68 -2.98 -11.43 10.03
C ARG A 68 -3.07 -12.29 11.30
N GLY A 69 -2.67 -13.56 11.23
CA GLY A 69 -2.63 -14.49 12.37
C GLY A 69 -1.23 -15.03 12.69
N VAL A 70 -0.19 -14.43 12.09
CA VAL A 70 1.21 -14.85 12.30
C VAL A 70 1.83 -13.93 13.34
N ASP A 71 2.14 -14.48 14.51
CA ASP A 71 2.87 -13.76 15.55
C ASP A 71 4.24 -13.29 15.01
N GLY A 72 4.49 -11.99 15.09
CA GLY A 72 5.74 -11.38 14.64
C GLY A 72 5.81 -10.97 13.16
N ALA A 73 4.73 -11.13 12.38
CA ALA A 73 4.65 -10.63 11.01
C ALA A 73 4.34 -9.10 10.95
N THR A 74 5.15 -8.31 11.64
CA THR A 74 5.03 -6.84 11.71
C THR A 74 5.94 -6.13 10.71
N TYR A 75 6.73 -6.87 9.93
CA TYR A 75 7.70 -6.30 9.02
C TYR A 75 7.03 -5.75 7.75
N VAL A 76 7.67 -4.76 7.13
CA VAL A 76 7.29 -4.27 5.81
C VAL A 76 8.11 -5.04 4.78
N PRO A 77 7.51 -5.57 3.69
CA PRO A 77 8.28 -6.26 2.65
C PRO A 77 9.37 -5.38 2.05
N ASP A 78 10.57 -5.93 1.78
CA ASP A 78 11.69 -5.19 1.20
C ASP A 78 11.36 -4.52 -0.14
N SER A 79 10.46 -5.12 -0.92
CA SER A 79 9.92 -4.55 -2.15
C SER A 79 9.17 -3.24 -1.89
N VAL A 80 8.32 -3.21 -0.86
CA VAL A 80 7.58 -2.01 -0.44
C VAL A 80 8.56 -0.95 0.08
N VAL A 81 9.55 -1.33 0.89
CA VAL A 81 10.60 -0.42 1.38
C VAL A 81 11.35 0.21 0.20
N SER A 82 11.75 -0.60 -0.78
CA SER A 82 12.48 -0.13 -1.97
C SER A 82 11.66 0.86 -2.81
N MET A 83 10.34 0.63 -2.94
CA MET A 83 9.45 1.57 -3.64
C MET A 83 9.28 2.87 -2.87
N ILE A 84 9.13 2.82 -1.54
CA ILE A 84 9.09 4.03 -0.70
C ILE A 84 10.35 4.87 -0.91
N GLN A 85 11.54 4.26 -0.95
CA GLN A 85 12.79 5.02 -1.19
C GLN A 85 12.83 5.64 -2.59
N GLN A 86 12.33 4.95 -3.61
CA GLN A 86 12.24 5.53 -4.96
C GLN A 86 11.27 6.72 -5.01
N LEU A 87 10.12 6.62 -4.33
CA LEU A 87 9.13 7.69 -4.24
C LEU A 87 9.69 8.91 -3.51
N ARG A 88 10.40 8.72 -2.38
CA ARG A 88 11.13 9.79 -1.68
C ARG A 88 12.14 10.49 -2.57
N GLY A 89 12.89 9.72 -3.35
CA GLY A 89 13.88 10.28 -4.28
C GLY A 89 13.25 11.17 -5.35
N VAL A 90 12.04 10.84 -5.81
CA VAL A 90 11.27 11.68 -6.75
C VAL A 90 10.79 12.94 -6.07
N ASP A 91 10.16 12.80 -4.90
CA ASP A 91 9.61 13.92 -4.13
C ASP A 91 10.67 15.00 -3.83
N TYR A 92 11.82 14.60 -3.30
CA TYR A 92 12.95 15.50 -3.02
C TYR A 92 13.56 16.13 -4.28
N ALA A 93 13.51 15.45 -5.42
CA ALA A 93 14.00 15.98 -6.69
C ALA A 93 13.03 17.02 -7.29
N THR A 94 11.73 16.90 -7.00
CA THR A 94 10.68 17.80 -7.52
C THR A 94 10.36 18.97 -6.60
N GLY A 95 10.80 18.94 -5.34
CA GLY A 95 10.66 20.06 -4.40
C GLY A 95 9.22 20.37 -4.00
N ASN A 96 8.43 19.32 -3.75
CA ASN A 96 7.18 19.46 -3.00
C ASN A 96 7.46 19.55 -1.50
#